data_AF-F1DKR8-F1
#
_entry.id   AF-F1DKR8-F1
#
_cell.length_a   1.000
_cell.length_b   1.000
_cell.length_c   1.000
_cell.angle_alpha   90.00
_cell.angle_beta   90.00
_cell.angle_gamma   90.00
#
_symmetry.space_group_name_H-M   'P 1'
#
loop_
_entity.id
_entity.type
_entity.pdbx_description
1 polymer ?
#
loop_
_entity_poly.entity_id
_entity_poly.type
_entity_poly.pdbx_seq_one_letter_code
_entity_poly.pdbx_strand_id
1 'polypeptide(L)'
;RTEYIVGFKQTMSAMSSAKKKDVISEKGGKVQKQFKYVNAAAATLDAKAVKELKQDPSVAYVEEDHIAHQYAQSVPYGISQIKAPALHSQGYTGSNVKVAVIDSGIDSSHPDLNVRGGASFVPSETNPYQDGSSHGTHVAGTVAALNNSIGVLGVAPNASLYAVKVLDSTGNGQYSWIINGIEWAISNKMDVINMSLGGPSGSTALKSVVDRAVASGIVVVAAAGIEG
;
A
#
# COMPACT_ATOMS: atom_id res chain seq x y z
N ARG A 1 -14.30 -25.82 -24.03
CA ARG A 1 -15.00 -24.52 -23.88
C ARG A 1 -14.34 -23.80 -22.72
N THR A 2 -14.05 -22.52 -22.87
CA THR A 2 -13.34 -21.68 -21.88
C THR A 2 -14.34 -20.69 -21.28
N GLU A 3 -14.08 -20.20 -20.07
CA GLU A 3 -14.93 -19.21 -19.38
C GLU A 3 -14.64 -17.80 -19.91
N TYR A 4 -15.69 -17.04 -20.19
CA TYR A 4 -15.64 -15.68 -20.71
C TYR A 4 -16.69 -14.81 -20.04
N ILE A 5 -16.43 -13.50 -20.02
CA ILE A 5 -17.42 -12.46 -19.76
C ILE A 5 -17.79 -11.81 -21.10
N VAL A 6 -19.10 -11.82 -21.40
CA VAL A 6 -19.67 -11.18 -22.59
C VAL A 6 -20.38 -9.90 -22.17
N GLY A 7 -19.81 -8.76 -22.54
CA GLY A 7 -20.39 -7.44 -22.31
C GLY A 7 -21.31 -7.01 -23.44
N PHE A 8 -22.46 -6.43 -23.11
CA PHE A 8 -23.44 -5.94 -24.09
C PHE A 8 -23.40 -4.41 -24.19
N LYS A 9 -23.63 -3.87 -25.38
CA LYS A 9 -23.70 -2.41 -25.58
C LYS A 9 -24.88 -1.81 -24.81
N GLN A 10 -24.68 -0.64 -24.23
CA GLN A 10 -25.78 0.15 -23.70
C GLN A 10 -26.50 0.83 -24.87
N THR A 11 -27.66 0.31 -25.24
CA THR A 11 -28.65 1.08 -26.00
C THR A 11 -29.57 1.82 -25.04
N MET A 12 -30.33 2.81 -25.54
CA MET A 12 -31.28 3.60 -24.73
C MET A 12 -32.28 2.77 -23.91
N SER A 13 -32.46 1.48 -24.24
CA SER A 13 -32.99 0.47 -23.33
C SER A 13 -31.93 -0.60 -23.04
N ALA A 14 -31.76 -0.95 -21.77
CA ALA A 14 -30.92 -2.08 -21.38
C ALA A 14 -31.46 -3.36 -22.04
N MET A 15 -30.57 -4.15 -22.67
CA MET A 15 -30.95 -5.40 -23.30
C MET A 15 -31.62 -6.34 -22.28
N SER A 16 -32.79 -6.88 -22.61
CA SER A 16 -33.54 -7.75 -21.71
C SER A 16 -32.75 -9.01 -21.35
N SER A 17 -33.04 -9.58 -20.18
CA SER A 17 -32.35 -10.79 -19.70
C SER A 17 -32.51 -11.96 -20.69
N ALA A 18 -33.69 -12.13 -21.28
CA ALA A 18 -33.93 -13.13 -22.31
C ALA A 18 -33.02 -12.91 -23.54
N LYS A 19 -33.00 -11.69 -24.07
CA LYS A 19 -32.24 -11.36 -25.28
C LYS A 19 -30.72 -11.54 -25.09
N LYS A 20 -30.18 -11.20 -23.91
CA LYS A 20 -28.76 -11.48 -23.58
C LYS A 20 -28.43 -12.97 -23.63
N LYS A 21 -29.36 -13.81 -23.18
CA LYS A 21 -29.19 -15.26 -23.20
C LYS A 21 -29.25 -15.80 -24.62
N ASP A 22 -30.17 -15.29 -25.45
CA ASP A 22 -30.35 -15.72 -26.83
C ASP A 22 -29.12 -15.39 -27.67
N VAL A 23 -28.58 -14.17 -27.59
CA VAL A 23 -27.37 -13.75 -28.32
C VAL A 23 -26.20 -14.71 -28.06
N ILE A 24 -25.99 -15.13 -26.81
CA ILE A 24 -24.92 -16.08 -26.45
C ILE A 24 -25.27 -17.50 -26.90
N SER A 25 -26.52 -17.93 -26.74
CA SER A 25 -26.94 -19.32 -27.00
C SER A 25 -27.01 -19.64 -28.49
N GLU A 26 -27.45 -18.70 -29.33
CA GLU A 26 -27.49 -18.83 -30.80
C GLU A 26 -26.11 -19.06 -31.41
N LYS A 27 -25.05 -18.57 -30.75
CA LYS A 27 -23.65 -18.76 -31.14
C LYS A 27 -23.02 -19.99 -30.49
N GLY A 28 -23.82 -20.87 -29.89
CA GLY A 28 -23.38 -22.10 -29.25
C GLY A 28 -22.78 -21.94 -27.85
N GLY A 29 -22.81 -20.73 -27.28
CA GLY A 29 -22.36 -20.44 -25.92
C GLY A 29 -23.36 -20.91 -24.85
N LYS A 30 -22.89 -21.10 -23.62
CA LYS A 30 -23.76 -21.43 -22.48
C LYS A 30 -23.58 -20.39 -21.38
N VAL A 31 -24.65 -19.66 -21.06
CA VAL A 31 -24.66 -18.66 -19.99
C VAL A 31 -24.70 -19.33 -18.62
N GLN A 32 -23.75 -19.01 -17.75
CA GLN A 32 -23.77 -19.40 -16.33
C GLN A 32 -24.51 -18.36 -15.48
N LYS A 33 -24.22 -17.07 -15.71
CA LYS A 33 -24.76 -15.98 -14.88
C LYS A 33 -24.90 -14.69 -15.68
N GLN A 34 -26.02 -13.99 -15.49
CA GLN A 34 -26.13 -12.58 -15.87
C GLN A 34 -25.91 -11.71 -14.64
N PHE A 35 -25.08 -10.69 -14.77
CA PHE A 35 -24.79 -9.79 -13.67
C PHE A 35 -25.94 -8.79 -13.46
N LYS A 36 -26.18 -8.42 -12.19
CA LYS A 36 -27.28 -7.53 -11.82
C LYS A 36 -26.99 -6.06 -12.15
N TYR A 37 -25.74 -5.64 -11.94
CA TYR A 37 -25.32 -4.24 -12.05
C TYR A 37 -24.32 -4.00 -13.18
N VAL A 38 -23.81 -5.07 -13.78
CA VAL A 38 -22.94 -5.00 -14.96
C VAL A 38 -23.77 -5.49 -16.15
N ASN A 39 -23.74 -4.76 -17.27
CA ASN A 39 -24.47 -5.16 -18.48
C ASN A 39 -23.74 -6.28 -19.23
N ALA A 40 -23.49 -7.39 -18.55
CA ALA A 40 -22.68 -8.51 -19.05
C ALA A 40 -23.18 -9.85 -18.49
N ALA A 41 -22.68 -10.93 -19.07
CA ALA A 41 -22.94 -12.29 -18.62
C ALA A 41 -21.65 -13.13 -18.62
N ALA A 42 -21.48 -13.98 -17.61
CA ALA A 42 -20.52 -15.07 -17.62
C ALA A 42 -21.06 -16.21 -18.52
N ALA A 43 -20.21 -16.68 -19.44
CA ALA A 43 -20.52 -17.67 -20.46
C ALA A 43 -19.36 -18.66 -20.69
N THR A 44 -19.66 -19.94 -20.94
CA THR A 44 -18.71 -20.89 -21.55
C THR A 44 -18.81 -20.82 -23.06
N LEU A 45 -17.71 -20.47 -23.73
CA LEU A 45 -17.62 -20.32 -25.18
C LEU A 45 -16.54 -21.25 -25.77
N ASP A 46 -16.65 -21.55 -27.06
CA ASP A 46 -15.55 -22.07 -27.86
C ASP A 46 -14.98 -20.99 -28.78
N ALA A 47 -13.85 -21.28 -29.45
CA ALA A 47 -13.16 -20.30 -30.29
C ALA A 47 -14.02 -19.77 -31.46
N LYS A 48 -14.98 -20.56 -31.95
CA LYS A 48 -15.90 -20.13 -33.00
C LYS A 48 -16.91 -19.14 -32.43
N ALA A 49 -17.55 -19.48 -31.32
CA ALA A 49 -18.50 -18.63 -30.62
C ALA A 49 -17.91 -17.27 -30.24
N VAL A 50 -16.65 -17.24 -29.77
CA VAL A 50 -15.94 -15.98 -29.45
C VAL A 50 -15.81 -15.08 -30.68
N LYS A 51 -15.41 -15.63 -31.83
CA LYS A 51 -15.26 -14.85 -33.08
C LYS A 51 -16.59 -14.28 -33.55
N GLU A 52 -17.65 -15.09 -33.53
CA GLU A 52 -18.98 -14.66 -33.97
C GLU A 52 -19.60 -13.64 -33.00
N LEU A 53 -19.44 -13.81 -31.68
CA LEU A 53 -19.92 -12.85 -30.68
C LEU A 53 -19.18 -11.51 -30.77
N LYS A 54 -17.88 -11.49 -31.08
CA LYS A 54 -17.14 -10.24 -31.32
C LYS A 54 -17.63 -9.46 -32.54
N GLN A 55 -18.30 -10.11 -33.47
CA GLN A 55 -18.88 -9.48 -34.66
C GLN A 55 -20.35 -9.08 -34.47
N ASP A 56 -21.00 -9.54 -33.39
CA ASP A 56 -22.41 -9.22 -33.13
C ASP A 56 -22.56 -7.73 -32.78
N PRO A 57 -23.44 -6.98 -33.48
CA PRO A 57 -23.57 -5.54 -33.29
C PRO A 57 -24.05 -5.16 -31.88
N SER A 58 -24.65 -6.09 -31.14
CA SER A 58 -25.20 -5.89 -29.80
C SER A 58 -24.21 -6.21 -28.67
N VAL A 59 -23.09 -6.88 -28.98
CA VAL A 59 -21.99 -7.21 -28.06
C VAL A 59 -20.97 -6.06 -28.08
N ALA A 60 -20.54 -5.64 -26.90
CA ALA A 60 -19.52 -4.62 -26.70
C ALA A 60 -18.11 -5.24 -26.62
N TYR A 61 -17.98 -6.35 -25.90
CA TYR A 61 -16.72 -7.06 -25.71
C TYR A 61 -16.95 -8.53 -25.36
N VAL A 62 -15.91 -9.34 -25.59
CA VAL A 62 -15.80 -10.72 -25.10
C VAL A 62 -14.39 -10.87 -24.55
N GLU A 63 -14.28 -11.07 -23.24
CA GLU A 63 -13.02 -11.19 -22.50
C GLU A 63 -13.01 -12.49 -21.69
N GLU A 64 -11.82 -13.04 -21.42
CA GLU A 64 -11.70 -14.25 -20.61
C GLU A 64 -12.11 -13.98 -19.16
N ASP A 65 -12.79 -14.93 -18.53
CA ASP A 65 -13.11 -14.85 -17.10
C ASP A 65 -11.88 -15.28 -16.30
N HIS A 66 -11.07 -14.30 -15.92
CA HIS A 66 -9.78 -14.53 -15.26
C HIS A 66 -9.94 -14.97 -13.80
N ILE A 67 -9.05 -15.85 -13.35
CA ILE A 67 -9.02 -16.33 -11.96
C ILE A 67 -8.26 -15.32 -11.10
N ALA A 68 -8.89 -14.85 -10.02
CA ALA A 68 -8.21 -14.13 -8.95
C ALA A 68 -7.60 -15.12 -7.94
N HIS A 69 -6.36 -14.89 -7.50
CA HIS A 69 -5.69 -15.66 -6.46
C HIS A 69 -5.58 -14.87 -5.16
N GLN A 70 -5.54 -15.56 -4.02
CA GLN A 70 -5.20 -14.97 -2.73
C GLN A 70 -3.72 -14.53 -2.76
N TYR A 71 -3.42 -13.28 -2.39
CA TYR A 71 -2.04 -12.83 -2.25
C TYR A 71 -1.43 -13.46 -0.99
N ALA A 72 -0.51 -14.41 -1.19
CA ALA A 72 0.42 -14.82 -0.14
C ALA A 72 1.41 -13.69 0.14
N GLN A 73 2.08 -13.73 1.29
CA GLN A 73 3.16 -12.79 1.59
C GLN A 73 4.20 -12.76 0.46
N SER A 74 4.62 -11.55 0.10
CA SER A 74 5.66 -11.33 -0.90
C SER A 74 6.85 -10.58 -0.29
N VAL A 75 8.04 -10.79 -0.84
CA VAL A 75 9.24 -10.02 -0.47
C VAL A 75 9.44 -8.95 -1.54
N PRO A 76 9.21 -7.65 -1.24
CA PRO A 76 9.47 -6.59 -2.21
C PRO A 76 10.93 -6.62 -2.67
N TYR A 77 11.15 -6.34 -3.96
CA TYR A 77 12.46 -6.47 -4.60
C TYR A 77 13.57 -5.74 -3.83
N GLY A 78 13.30 -4.51 -3.35
CA GLY A 78 14.26 -3.69 -2.61
C GLY A 78 14.80 -4.37 -1.34
N ILE A 79 13.98 -5.16 -0.65
CA ILE A 79 14.37 -5.92 0.55
C ILE A 79 15.42 -6.98 0.21
N SER A 80 15.21 -7.68 -0.90
CA SER A 80 16.18 -8.66 -1.43
C SER A 80 17.43 -7.98 -1.99
N GLN A 81 17.26 -6.84 -2.66
CA GLN A 81 18.35 -6.09 -3.28
C GLN A 81 19.39 -5.62 -2.24
N ILE A 82 18.95 -5.17 -1.06
CA ILE A 82 19.84 -4.82 0.06
C ILE A 82 20.29 -6.04 0.89
N LYS A 83 19.92 -7.26 0.47
CA LYS A 83 20.29 -8.54 1.07
C LYS A 83 19.78 -8.75 2.51
N ALA A 84 18.66 -8.11 2.89
CA ALA A 84 18.05 -8.32 4.21
C ALA A 84 17.71 -9.81 4.50
N PRO A 85 17.22 -10.63 3.54
CA PRO A 85 16.96 -12.05 3.78
C PRO A 85 18.17 -12.87 4.24
N ALA A 86 19.39 -12.45 3.89
CA ALA A 86 20.61 -13.12 4.36
C ALA A 86 20.83 -12.96 5.87
N LEU A 87 20.37 -11.84 6.45
CA LEU A 87 20.41 -11.57 7.89
C LEU A 87 19.23 -12.25 8.60
N HIS A 88 18.06 -12.27 7.96
CA HIS A 88 16.90 -13.00 8.47
C HIS A 88 17.21 -14.50 8.62
N SER A 89 17.93 -15.08 7.65
CA SER A 89 18.38 -16.49 7.68
C SER A 89 19.36 -16.79 8.82
N GLN A 90 20.00 -15.75 9.39
CA GLN A 90 20.86 -15.85 10.56
C GLN A 90 20.11 -15.55 11.88
N GLY A 91 18.81 -15.25 11.81
CA GLY A 91 17.97 -14.92 12.96
C GLY A 91 17.94 -13.42 13.32
N TYR A 92 18.58 -12.54 12.54
CA TYR A 92 18.58 -11.11 12.79
C TYR A 92 17.45 -10.40 12.05
N THR A 93 16.41 -10.00 12.78
CA THR A 93 15.18 -9.40 12.24
C THR A 93 14.80 -8.06 12.86
N GLY A 94 15.71 -7.44 13.63
CA GLY A 94 15.49 -6.14 14.29
C GLY A 94 14.77 -6.19 15.63
N SER A 95 14.64 -7.38 16.24
CA SER A 95 14.02 -7.53 17.56
C SER A 95 14.64 -6.60 18.60
N ASN A 96 13.81 -5.96 19.42
CA ASN A 96 14.18 -4.97 20.45
C ASN A 96 14.81 -3.66 19.95
N VAL A 97 14.84 -3.41 18.64
CA VAL A 97 15.26 -2.12 18.07
C VAL A 97 14.03 -1.22 17.93
N LYS A 98 14.10 0.00 18.46
CA LYS A 98 13.04 1.02 18.42
C LYS A 98 13.26 1.97 17.25
N VAL A 99 12.32 1.99 16.32
CA VAL A 99 12.39 2.83 15.11
C VAL A 99 11.26 3.85 15.14
N ALA A 100 11.63 5.13 15.21
CA ALA A 100 10.70 6.24 15.01
C ALA A 100 10.57 6.55 13.51
N VAL A 101 9.36 6.39 12.99
CA VAL A 101 8.98 6.86 11.66
C VAL A 101 8.39 8.26 11.83
N ILE A 102 9.21 9.27 11.55
CA ILE A 102 8.85 10.69 11.62
C ILE A 102 8.23 11.07 10.27
N ASP A 103 6.89 11.04 10.18
CA ASP A 103 6.16 11.09 8.90
C ASP A 103 4.68 11.52 9.08
N SER A 104 3.74 11.10 8.23
CA SER A 104 2.31 11.40 8.27
C SER A 104 1.49 10.58 9.27
N GLY A 105 2.14 9.73 10.05
CA GLY A 105 1.50 8.74 10.94
C GLY A 105 1.69 7.32 10.42
N ILE A 106 1.14 6.33 11.13
CA ILE A 106 1.10 4.94 10.69
C ILE A 106 -0.29 4.39 11.00
N ASP A 107 -0.96 3.78 10.03
CA ASP A 107 -2.18 3.02 10.30
C ASP A 107 -1.87 1.82 11.22
N SER A 108 -2.18 1.96 12.51
CA SER A 108 -1.94 0.91 13.49
C SER A 108 -2.94 -0.24 13.41
N SER A 109 -4.03 -0.09 12.64
CA SER A 109 -5.00 -1.15 12.39
C SER A 109 -4.61 -2.06 11.24
N HIS A 110 -3.59 -1.70 10.46
CA HIS A 110 -3.11 -2.49 9.33
C HIS A 110 -2.61 -3.87 9.81
N PRO A 111 -3.16 -4.98 9.30
CA PRO A 111 -2.90 -6.32 9.85
C PRO A 111 -1.46 -6.79 9.65
N ASP A 112 -0.71 -6.14 8.76
CA ASP A 112 0.67 -6.43 8.44
C ASP A 112 1.69 -5.53 9.18
N LEU A 113 1.23 -4.69 10.11
CA LEU A 113 2.08 -3.79 10.89
C LEU A 113 1.84 -3.98 12.40
N ASN A 114 2.87 -3.69 13.20
CA ASN A 114 2.79 -3.73 14.66
C ASN A 114 3.39 -2.45 15.27
N VAL A 115 2.54 -1.45 15.47
CA VAL A 115 2.92 -0.14 16.04
C VAL A 115 2.89 -0.22 17.57
N ARG A 116 4.01 0.13 18.21
CA ARG A 116 4.21 0.01 19.67
C ARG A 116 3.89 1.28 20.45
N GLY A 117 3.77 2.41 19.76
CA GLY A 117 3.45 3.70 20.35
C GLY A 117 3.68 4.83 19.37
N GLY A 118 3.59 6.07 19.84
CA GLY A 118 3.76 7.23 18.98
C GLY A 118 3.20 8.51 19.59
N ALA A 119 3.41 9.61 18.88
CA ALA A 119 2.85 10.92 19.20
C ALA A 119 2.62 11.73 17.93
N SER A 120 1.63 12.61 17.94
CA SER A 120 1.41 13.57 16.87
C SER A 120 1.78 14.98 17.32
N PHE A 121 2.41 15.72 16.42
CA PHE A 121 2.77 17.13 16.56
C PHE A 121 2.04 18.02 15.57
N VAL A 122 1.08 17.45 14.83
CA VAL A 122 0.18 18.19 13.94
C VAL A 122 -1.04 18.65 14.75
N PRO A 123 -1.23 19.96 14.97
CA PRO A 123 -2.21 20.47 15.95
C PRO A 123 -3.65 20.02 15.73
N SER A 124 -4.09 19.91 14.47
CA SER A 124 -5.46 19.50 14.10
C SER A 124 -5.61 17.98 13.88
N GLU A 125 -4.52 17.22 13.91
CA GLU A 125 -4.51 15.78 13.62
C GLU A 125 -3.74 15.03 14.71
N THR A 126 -4.34 14.94 15.90
CA THR A 126 -3.64 14.54 17.13
C THR A 126 -3.43 13.04 17.29
N ASN A 127 -4.07 12.20 16.48
CA ASN A 127 -3.91 10.75 16.52
C ASN A 127 -2.78 10.30 15.57
N PRO A 128 -1.62 9.85 16.07
CA PRO A 128 -0.51 9.40 15.23
C PRO A 128 -0.79 8.08 14.50
N TYR A 129 -1.82 7.35 14.94
CA TYR A 129 -2.22 6.06 14.37
C TYR A 129 -3.17 6.19 13.18
N GLN A 130 -3.52 7.43 12.82
CA GLN A 130 -4.29 7.76 11.64
C GLN A 130 -3.35 8.41 10.62
N ASP A 131 -3.00 7.64 9.61
CA ASP A 131 -2.20 8.14 8.50
C ASP A 131 -3.10 8.74 7.41
N GLY A 132 -3.36 10.04 7.50
CA GLY A 132 -4.20 10.77 6.54
C GLY A 132 -3.60 10.87 5.13
N SER A 133 -2.29 10.70 4.98
CA SER A 133 -1.59 10.79 3.67
C SER A 133 -1.25 9.42 3.08
N SER A 134 -1.37 8.32 3.85
CA SER A 134 -0.89 6.96 3.54
C SER A 134 0.63 6.76 3.38
N HIS A 135 1.41 7.84 3.39
CA HIS A 135 2.85 7.81 3.13
C HIS A 135 3.62 7.14 4.27
N GLY A 136 3.40 7.56 5.51
CA GLY A 136 4.09 7.00 6.68
C GLY A 136 3.80 5.52 6.91
N THR A 137 2.60 5.04 6.58
CA THR A 137 2.23 3.61 6.62
C THR A 137 3.05 2.81 5.61
N HIS A 138 3.22 3.32 4.39
CA HIS A 138 4.03 2.67 3.36
C HIS A 138 5.52 2.64 3.75
N VAL A 139 6.04 3.75 4.27
CA VAL A 139 7.41 3.84 4.81
C VAL A 139 7.62 2.82 5.93
N ALA A 140 6.69 2.76 6.90
CA ALA A 140 6.74 1.82 8.00
C ALA A 140 6.68 0.36 7.54
N GLY A 141 5.92 0.04 6.49
CA GLY A 141 5.91 -1.29 5.89
C GLY A 141 7.26 -1.70 5.30
N THR A 142 7.96 -0.78 4.64
CA THR A 142 9.31 -1.04 4.14
C THR A 142 10.27 -1.34 5.30
N VAL A 143 10.13 -0.62 6.42
CA VAL A 143 10.96 -0.84 7.61
C VAL A 143 10.64 -2.18 8.28
N ALA A 144 9.38 -2.45 8.59
CA ALA A 144 9.01 -3.53 9.50
C ALA A 144 7.60 -4.12 9.26
N ALA A 145 7.15 -4.22 8.00
CA ALA A 145 6.03 -5.12 7.71
C ALA A 145 6.35 -6.54 8.22
N LEU A 146 5.36 -7.15 8.85
CA LEU A 146 5.51 -8.39 9.59
C LEU A 146 5.94 -9.55 8.68
N ASN A 147 6.68 -10.51 9.21
CA ASN A 147 6.91 -11.78 8.53
C ASN A 147 5.77 -12.74 8.88
N ASN A 148 4.79 -12.92 7.97
CA ASN A 148 3.55 -13.65 8.20
C ASN A 148 3.03 -14.26 6.88
N SER A 149 1.72 -14.56 6.78
CA SER A 149 1.11 -15.17 5.59
C SER A 149 0.43 -14.19 4.63
N ILE A 150 0.51 -12.88 4.86
CA ILE A 150 -0.18 -11.84 4.10
C ILE A 150 0.79 -10.73 3.68
N GLY A 151 0.34 -9.86 2.77
CA GLY A 151 1.01 -8.59 2.49
C GLY A 151 2.47 -8.70 2.04
N VAL A 152 3.34 -7.93 2.69
CA VAL A 152 4.74 -7.75 2.31
C VAL A 152 5.67 -7.96 3.50
N LEU A 153 6.96 -8.19 3.22
CA LEU A 153 7.99 -8.29 4.25
C LEU A 153 8.79 -6.99 4.39
N GLY A 154 8.98 -6.51 5.62
CA GLY A 154 9.87 -5.38 5.92
C GLY A 154 11.35 -5.78 6.02
N VAL A 155 12.25 -4.80 6.01
CA VAL A 155 13.70 -5.02 6.19
C VAL A 155 14.00 -5.61 7.58
N ALA A 156 13.31 -5.15 8.61
CA ALA A 156 13.48 -5.54 10.00
C ALA A 156 12.10 -5.88 10.61
N PRO A 157 11.50 -7.03 10.24
CA PRO A 157 10.09 -7.34 10.51
C PRO A 157 9.73 -7.46 12.01
N ASN A 158 10.72 -7.56 12.91
CA ASN A 158 10.51 -7.59 14.36
C ASN A 158 10.91 -6.30 15.08
N ALA A 159 11.25 -5.23 14.34
CA ALA A 159 11.52 -3.93 14.93
C ALA A 159 10.26 -3.36 15.61
N SER A 160 10.47 -2.59 16.68
CA SER A 160 9.40 -1.86 17.37
C SER A 160 9.15 -0.54 16.66
N LEU A 161 8.07 -0.47 15.86
CA LEU A 161 7.69 0.74 15.15
C LEU A 161 7.02 1.76 16.08
N TYR A 162 7.41 3.02 15.94
CA TYR A 162 6.80 4.17 16.61
C TYR A 162 6.33 5.19 15.57
N ALA A 163 5.04 5.53 15.61
CA ALA A 163 4.42 6.50 14.71
C ALA A 163 4.62 7.93 15.25
N VAL A 164 5.48 8.71 14.60
CA VAL A 164 5.76 10.10 15.01
C VAL A 164 5.21 11.03 13.93
N LYS A 165 3.96 11.45 14.11
CA LYS A 165 3.23 12.22 13.10
C LYS A 165 3.62 13.68 13.13
N VAL A 166 4.28 14.15 12.07
CA VAL A 166 4.73 15.54 11.86
C VAL A 166 4.27 16.12 10.53
N LEU A 167 3.68 15.29 9.65
CA LEU A 167 3.03 15.70 8.41
C LEU A 167 1.51 15.56 8.53
N ASP A 168 0.77 16.54 8.02
CA ASP A 168 -0.69 16.52 7.93
C ASP A 168 -1.19 15.60 6.80
N SER A 169 -2.51 15.51 6.63
CA SER A 169 -3.15 14.67 5.60
C SER A 169 -2.79 15.06 4.16
N THR A 170 -2.21 16.25 3.94
CA THR A 170 -1.73 16.70 2.63
C THR A 170 -0.24 16.40 2.40
N GLY A 171 0.42 15.76 3.38
CA GLY A 171 1.85 15.46 3.32
C GLY A 171 2.75 16.64 3.70
N ASN A 172 2.18 17.72 4.25
CA ASN A 172 2.93 18.92 4.61
C ASN A 172 3.17 19.00 6.12
N GLY A 173 4.32 19.55 6.51
CA GLY A 173 4.66 19.72 7.92
C GLY A 173 5.53 20.94 8.16
N GLN A 174 5.29 21.62 9.28
CA GLN A 174 6.16 22.71 9.71
C GLN A 174 7.46 22.16 10.29
N TYR A 175 8.58 22.85 10.08
CA TYR A 175 9.86 22.44 10.67
C TYR A 175 9.80 22.38 12.20
N SER A 176 8.98 23.21 12.84
CA SER A 176 8.73 23.14 14.29
C SER A 176 8.08 21.81 14.72
N TRP A 177 7.18 21.25 13.92
CA TRP A 177 6.55 19.96 14.19
C TRP A 177 7.55 18.82 14.01
N ILE A 178 8.38 18.89 12.97
CA ILE A 178 9.48 17.94 12.74
C ILE A 178 10.47 17.97 13.91
N ILE A 179 10.87 19.16 14.36
CA ILE A 179 11.76 19.33 15.53
C ILE A 179 11.15 18.68 16.77
N ASN A 180 9.87 18.93 17.08
CA ASN A 180 9.19 18.30 18.20
C ASN A 180 9.15 16.76 18.08
N GLY A 181 8.96 16.24 16.86
CA GLY A 181 9.03 14.81 16.59
C GLY A 181 10.41 14.21 16.90
N ILE A 182 11.49 14.90 16.53
CA ILE A 182 12.86 14.47 16.83
C ILE A 182 13.14 14.55 18.34
N GLU A 183 12.71 15.62 19.01
CA GLU A 183 12.85 15.75 20.47
C GLU A 183 12.09 14.64 21.22
N TRP A 184 10.90 14.27 20.74
CA TRP A 184 10.16 13.13 21.27
C TRP A 184 10.93 11.83 21.07
N ALA A 185 11.52 11.61 19.89
CA ALA A 185 12.30 10.40 19.61
C ALA A 185 13.54 10.30 20.52
N ILE A 186 14.25 11.41 20.76
CA ILE A 186 15.35 11.49 21.73
C ILE A 186 14.86 11.15 23.14
N SER A 187 13.79 11.81 23.59
CA SER A 187 13.25 11.65 24.94
C SER A 187 12.76 10.23 25.21
N ASN A 188 12.23 9.55 24.18
CA ASN A 188 11.75 8.17 24.27
C ASN A 188 12.83 7.12 23.95
N LYS A 189 14.09 7.54 23.80
CA LYS A 189 15.26 6.70 23.58
C LYS A 189 15.06 5.77 22.38
N MET A 190 14.70 6.34 21.23
CA MET A 190 14.66 5.61 19.97
C MET A 190 16.08 5.23 19.56
N ASP A 191 16.25 4.10 18.89
CA ASP A 191 17.55 3.67 18.36
C ASP A 191 17.77 4.22 16.95
N VAL A 192 16.68 4.33 16.18
CA VAL A 192 16.67 4.82 14.79
C VAL A 192 15.58 5.86 14.59
N ILE A 193 15.91 6.92 13.87
CA ILE A 193 14.96 7.88 13.30
C ILE A 193 15.00 7.76 11.78
N ASN A 194 13.83 7.57 11.17
CA ASN A 194 13.64 7.68 9.74
C ASN A 194 12.81 8.92 9.40
N MET A 195 13.34 9.77 8.53
CA MET A 195 12.66 10.96 7.99
C MET A 195 12.59 10.84 6.46
N SER A 196 11.50 10.28 5.94
CA SER A 196 11.22 10.22 4.50
C SER A 196 10.61 11.53 4.00
N LEU A 197 11.20 12.65 4.40
CA LEU A 197 10.70 13.99 4.17
C LEU A 197 11.87 14.98 4.11
N GLY A 198 11.61 16.16 3.58
CA GLY A 198 12.61 17.21 3.45
C GLY A 198 11.98 18.53 3.05
N GLY A 199 12.81 19.56 2.97
CA GLY A 199 12.42 20.87 2.47
C GLY A 199 13.61 21.61 1.87
N PRO A 200 13.38 22.59 1.00
CA PRO A 200 14.43 23.19 0.18
C PRO A 200 15.34 24.15 0.97
N SER A 201 14.95 24.52 2.19
CA SER A 201 15.64 25.53 3.01
C SER A 201 16.30 24.92 4.25
N GLY A 202 17.51 25.39 4.56
CA GLY A 202 18.20 25.05 5.80
C GLY A 202 17.57 25.70 7.04
N SER A 203 17.77 25.09 8.21
CA SER A 203 17.34 25.65 9.50
C SER A 203 18.35 25.31 10.61
N THR A 204 18.82 26.33 11.31
CA THR A 204 19.75 26.17 12.45
C THR A 204 19.15 25.33 13.57
N ALA A 205 17.85 25.50 13.84
CA ALA A 205 17.15 24.73 14.87
C ALA A 205 17.01 23.26 14.47
N LEU A 206 16.63 22.98 13.21
CA LEU A 206 16.51 21.62 12.70
C LEU A 206 17.88 20.91 12.71
N LYS A 207 18.94 21.60 12.26
CA LYS A 207 20.31 21.07 12.35
C LYS A 207 20.68 20.72 13.79
N SER A 208 20.41 21.63 14.73
CA SER A 208 20.79 21.45 16.14
C SER A 208 20.12 20.22 16.77
N VAL A 209 18.83 19.98 16.49
CA VAL A 209 18.12 18.83 17.05
C VAL A 209 18.54 17.50 16.39
N VAL A 210 18.84 17.51 15.09
CA VAL A 210 19.40 16.34 14.40
C VAL A 210 20.79 16.00 14.94
N ASP A 211 21.67 17.00 15.07
CA ASP A 211 22.99 16.83 15.68
C ASP A 211 22.87 16.26 17.11
N ARG A 212 21.87 16.71 17.88
CA ARG A 212 21.59 16.20 19.24
C ARG A 212 21.14 14.74 19.22
N ALA A 213 20.29 14.33 18.29
CA ALA A 213 19.85 12.95 18.16
C ALA A 213 21.04 12.02 17.88
N VAL A 214 21.88 12.39 16.90
CA VAL A 214 23.11 11.64 16.57
C VAL A 214 24.07 11.59 17.75
N ALA A 215 24.31 12.72 18.42
CA ALA A 215 25.16 12.78 19.61
C ALA A 215 24.62 11.96 20.79
N SER A 216 23.32 11.64 20.80
CA SER A 216 22.68 10.77 21.80
C SER A 216 22.75 9.28 21.43
N GLY A 217 23.44 8.94 20.34
CA GLY A 217 23.61 7.55 19.88
C GLY A 217 22.51 7.06 18.93
N ILE A 218 21.63 7.94 18.46
CA ILE A 218 20.51 7.58 17.57
C ILE A 218 21.00 7.60 16.12
N VAL A 219 20.73 6.53 15.37
CA VAL A 219 20.96 6.52 13.91
C VAL A 219 19.88 7.36 13.25
N VAL A 220 20.27 8.40 12.51
CA VAL A 220 19.34 9.27 11.79
C VAL A 220 19.48 9.04 10.28
N VAL A 221 18.38 8.68 9.64
CA VAL A 221 18.28 8.47 8.19
C VAL A 221 17.28 9.47 7.62
N ALA A 222 17.66 10.15 6.55
CA ALA A 222 16.81 11.13 5.86
C ALA A 222 16.85 10.94 4.35
N ALA A 223 15.74 11.22 3.67
CA ALA A 223 15.69 11.25 2.21
C ALA A 223 16.53 12.40 1.63
N ALA A 224 17.15 12.19 0.46
CA ALA A 224 17.99 13.20 -0.18
C ALA A 224 17.21 14.34 -0.88
N GLY A 225 15.93 14.13 -1.16
CA GLY A 225 15.13 14.97 -2.07
C GLY A 225 14.83 14.28 -3.41
N ILE A 226 13.91 14.84 -4.20
CA ILE A 226 13.49 14.33 -5.52
C ILE A 226 13.72 15.34 -6.66
N GLU A 227 14.42 16.43 -6.40
CA GLU A 227 14.69 17.53 -7.33
C GLU A 227 15.89 17.28 -8.27
N GLY A 228 16.10 16.01 -8.65
CA GLY A 228 17.25 15.54 -9.44
C GLY A 228 17.20 15.82 -10.93
#